data_AF-A0A919DSF3-F1
#
_entry.id   AF-A0A919DSF3-F1
#
_cell.length_a   1.000
_cell.length_b   1.000
_cell.length_c   1.000
_cell.angle_alpha   90.00
_cell.angle_beta   90.00
_cell.angle_gamma   90.00
#
_symmetry.space_group_name_H-M   'P 1'
#
loop_
_entity.id
_entity.type
_entity.pdbx_description
1 polymer ?
#
loop_
_entity_poly.entity_id
_entity_poly.type
_entity_poly.pdbx_seq_one_letter_code
_entity_poly.pdbx_strand_id
1 'polypeptide(L)'
;MPIEAVVWDIDDTLFDYATADLTGMRAHLAAEGIVGRYDSAERALALWKELTDRHWARFGAGEVGFEEQRRDRVRDFLGAALDDAEADAWFGRYRVHYEAAWALFPDAVPALDALAQDYRHAVLSNSALCVQEHKLGALGLRDRFEAVLCAADLGVSKPRPEAFHAACDALGLAPEEIAYVGDQPEIDARGARDAGLLGVWLDRNGTPGAGPSGIHRITSLTELPALLRSDTRFGAPSTFG
;
A
#
# COMPACT_ATOMS: atom_id res chain seq x y z
N MET A 1 12.26 23.27 -1.02
CA MET A 1 11.98 23.45 -2.47
C MET A 1 10.51 23.13 -2.69
N PRO A 2 9.87 23.54 -3.80
CA PRO A 2 8.50 23.12 -4.05
C PRO A 2 8.45 21.59 -4.25
N ILE A 3 7.35 20.97 -3.82
CA ILE A 3 7.07 19.58 -4.18
C ILE A 3 6.74 19.52 -5.67
N GLU A 4 7.32 18.55 -6.38
CA GLU A 4 7.12 18.32 -7.83
C GLU A 4 6.48 16.96 -8.13
N ALA A 5 6.51 16.02 -7.18
CA ALA A 5 5.91 14.71 -7.36
C ALA A 5 5.26 14.15 -6.09
N VAL A 6 4.28 13.28 -6.30
CA VAL A 6 3.65 12.49 -5.26
C VAL A 6 3.90 11.00 -5.54
N VAL A 7 4.54 10.34 -4.58
CA VAL A 7 4.73 8.89 -4.55
C VAL A 7 3.65 8.29 -3.66
N TRP A 8 2.97 7.28 -4.18
CA TRP A 8 1.79 6.69 -3.56
C TRP A 8 2.08 5.26 -3.11
N ASP A 9 1.68 4.94 -1.87
CA ASP A 9 1.32 3.56 -1.56
C ASP A 9 0.03 3.17 -2.33
N ILE A 10 -0.28 1.87 -2.38
CA ILE A 10 -1.47 1.34 -3.04
C ILE A 10 -2.49 0.79 -2.05
N ASP A 11 -2.08 -0.16 -1.22
CA ASP A 11 -2.98 -1.02 -0.45
C ASP A 11 -3.47 -0.25 0.78
N ASP A 12 -4.78 -0.14 0.94
CA ASP A 12 -5.45 0.73 1.94
C ASP A 12 -5.18 2.26 1.78
N THR A 13 -4.42 2.63 0.74
CA THR A 13 -4.19 4.02 0.32
C THR A 13 -5.07 4.42 -0.88
N LEU A 14 -4.87 3.80 -2.04
CA LEU A 14 -5.68 4.03 -3.25
C LEU A 14 -6.74 2.93 -3.44
N PHE A 15 -6.36 1.70 -3.11
CA PHE A 15 -7.13 0.48 -3.26
C PHE A 15 -7.59 -0.02 -1.89
N ASP A 16 -8.87 -0.38 -1.76
CA ASP A 16 -9.45 -0.88 -0.51
C ASP A 16 -9.10 -2.36 -0.30
N TYR A 17 -7.85 -2.59 0.11
CA TYR A 17 -7.28 -3.92 0.30
C TYR A 17 -8.01 -4.67 1.41
N ALA A 18 -8.22 -4.02 2.56
CA ALA A 18 -8.84 -4.65 3.71
C ALA A 18 -10.24 -5.18 3.38
N THR A 19 -11.08 -4.39 2.69
CA THR A 19 -12.41 -4.84 2.29
C THR A 19 -12.36 -5.93 1.23
N ALA A 20 -11.47 -5.81 0.24
CA ALA A 20 -11.30 -6.81 -0.81
C ALA A 20 -10.83 -8.16 -0.25
N ASP A 21 -9.86 -8.15 0.67
CA ASP A 21 -9.35 -9.36 1.33
C ASP A 21 -10.44 -10.05 2.15
N LEU A 22 -11.15 -9.30 3.00
CA LEU A 22 -12.25 -9.84 3.82
C LEU A 22 -13.39 -10.39 2.97
N THR A 23 -13.81 -9.65 1.94
CA THR A 23 -14.92 -10.05 1.06
C THR A 23 -14.54 -11.25 0.22
N GLY A 24 -13.35 -11.23 -0.39
CA GLY A 24 -12.82 -12.32 -1.18
C GLY A 24 -12.63 -13.59 -0.37
N MET A 25 -12.03 -13.48 0.82
CA MET A 25 -11.82 -14.62 1.69
C MET A 25 -13.14 -15.22 2.18
N ARG A 26 -14.13 -14.39 2.50
CA ARG A 26 -15.48 -14.88 2.89
C ARG A 26 -16.13 -15.67 1.76
N ALA A 27 -16.09 -15.14 0.53
CA ALA A 27 -16.63 -15.82 -0.64
C ALA A 27 -15.87 -17.13 -0.95
N HIS A 28 -14.54 -17.11 -0.82
CA HIS A 28 -13.71 -18.29 -1.02
C HIS A 28 -14.03 -19.41 -0.02
N LEU A 29 -14.10 -19.09 1.28
CA LEU A 29 -14.44 -20.06 2.32
C LEU A 29 -15.80 -20.71 2.10
N ALA A 30 -16.78 -19.94 1.63
CA ALA A 30 -18.10 -20.44 1.27
C ALA A 30 -18.03 -21.37 0.05
N ALA A 31 -17.26 -21.00 -0.98
CA ALA A 31 -17.08 -21.81 -2.19
C ALA A 31 -16.36 -23.14 -1.92
N GLU A 32 -15.36 -23.15 -1.03
CA GLU A 32 -14.66 -24.37 -0.60
C GLU A 32 -15.49 -25.22 0.38
N GLY A 33 -16.57 -24.67 0.95
CA GLY A 33 -17.39 -25.37 1.94
C GLY A 33 -16.69 -25.59 3.29
N ILE A 34 -15.66 -24.80 3.61
CA ILE A 34 -14.82 -25.01 4.81
C ILE A 34 -15.11 -24.04 5.96
N VAL A 35 -16.14 -23.19 5.87
CA VAL A 35 -16.54 -22.27 6.96
C VAL A 35 -16.73 -23.03 8.28
N GLY A 36 -17.35 -24.21 8.23
CA GLY A 36 -17.60 -25.04 9.42
C GLY A 36 -16.34 -25.53 10.15
N ARG A 37 -15.15 -25.44 9.54
CA ARG A 37 -13.87 -25.79 10.18
C ARG A 37 -13.44 -24.77 11.24
N TYR A 38 -13.96 -23.55 11.18
CA TYR A 38 -13.48 -22.40 11.97
C TYR A 38 -14.50 -21.89 13.00
N ASP A 39 -15.54 -22.67 13.29
CA ASP A 39 -16.72 -22.31 14.09
C ASP A 39 -17.61 -21.20 13.48
N SER A 40 -17.02 -20.15 12.89
CA SER A 40 -17.73 -19.11 12.12
C SER A 40 -16.86 -18.51 11.01
N ALA A 41 -17.50 -17.84 10.06
CA ALA A 41 -16.80 -17.09 9.02
C ALA A 41 -15.94 -15.97 9.62
N GLU A 42 -16.45 -15.28 10.65
CA GLU A 42 -15.75 -14.16 11.30
C GLU A 42 -14.45 -14.62 11.97
N ARG A 43 -14.46 -15.80 12.59
CA ARG A 43 -13.24 -16.38 13.18
C ARG A 43 -12.23 -16.80 12.12
N ALA A 44 -12.69 -17.37 11.01
CA ALA A 44 -11.83 -17.68 9.87
C ALA A 44 -11.18 -16.41 9.29
N LEU A 45 -11.96 -15.35 9.08
CA LEU A 45 -11.47 -14.07 8.56
C LEU A 45 -10.46 -13.42 9.52
N ALA A 46 -10.73 -13.45 10.84
CA ALA A 46 -9.82 -12.93 11.84
C ALA A 46 -8.48 -13.69 11.85
N LEU A 47 -8.52 -15.03 11.77
CA LEU A 47 -7.33 -15.86 11.65
C LEU A 47 -6.55 -15.57 10.36
N TRP A 48 -7.24 -15.46 9.23
CA TRP A 48 -6.62 -15.14 7.95
C TRP A 48 -5.89 -13.79 8.00
N LYS A 49 -6.52 -12.77 8.60
CA LYS A 49 -5.89 -11.47 8.82
C LYS A 49 -4.66 -11.57 9.72
N GLU A 50 -4.77 -12.23 10.87
CA GLU A 50 -3.64 -12.40 11.80
C GLU A 50 -2.44 -13.06 11.11
N LEU A 51 -2.69 -14.13 10.35
CA LEU A 51 -1.64 -14.82 9.60
C LEU A 51 -1.10 -13.96 8.46
N THR A 52 -1.94 -13.19 7.78
CA THR A 52 -1.49 -12.21 6.77
C THR A 52 -0.49 -11.23 7.38
N ASP A 53 -0.84 -10.60 8.49
CA ASP A 53 0.02 -9.64 9.17
C ASP A 53 1.34 -10.31 9.62
N ARG A 54 1.27 -11.53 10.18
CA ARG A 54 2.45 -12.30 10.61
C ARG A 54 3.39 -12.64 9.45
N HIS A 55 2.88 -13.20 8.35
CA HIS A 55 3.72 -13.65 7.24
C HIS A 55 4.30 -12.48 6.44
N TRP A 56 3.58 -11.36 6.35
CA TRP A 56 4.16 -10.12 5.81
C TRP A 56 5.28 -9.57 6.69
N ALA A 57 5.15 -9.61 8.02
CA ALA A 57 6.22 -9.20 8.93
C ALA A 57 7.49 -10.07 8.73
N ARG A 58 7.35 -11.38 8.58
CA ARG A 58 8.48 -12.29 8.27
C ARG A 58 9.17 -11.94 6.96
N PHE A 59 8.40 -11.64 5.91
CA PHE A 59 8.96 -11.17 4.64
C PHE A 59 9.67 -9.82 4.79
N GLY A 60 9.06 -8.87 5.50
CA GLY A 60 9.65 -7.55 5.77
C GLY A 60 10.96 -7.63 6.56
N ALA A 61 11.09 -8.61 7.45
CA ALA A 61 12.31 -8.93 8.19
C ALA A 61 13.36 -9.71 7.38
N GLY A 62 13.04 -10.11 6.13
CA GLY A 62 13.93 -10.89 5.27
C GLY A 62 14.07 -12.36 5.67
N GLU A 63 13.16 -12.89 6.50
CA GLU A 63 13.21 -14.28 6.98
C GLU A 63 12.77 -15.30 5.92
N VAL A 64 11.93 -14.87 4.98
CA VAL A 64 11.32 -15.70 3.93
C VAL A 64 11.18 -14.92 2.64
N GLY A 65 11.11 -15.64 1.52
CA GLY A 65 10.80 -15.06 0.21
C GLY A 65 9.33 -14.62 0.08
N PHE A 66 9.05 -13.82 -0.96
CA PHE A 66 7.69 -13.33 -1.25
C PHE A 66 6.67 -14.45 -1.54
N GLU A 67 7.07 -15.49 -2.26
CA GLU A 67 6.20 -16.65 -2.51
C GLU A 67 6.08 -17.55 -1.28
N GLU A 68 7.18 -17.71 -0.54
CA GLU A 68 7.24 -18.57 0.63
C GLU A 68 6.35 -18.08 1.76
N GLN A 69 6.35 -16.78 2.07
CA GLN A 69 5.43 -16.22 3.08
C GLN A 69 3.95 -16.50 2.75
N ARG A 70 3.60 -16.51 1.46
CA ARG A 70 2.23 -16.77 0.99
C ARG A 70 1.87 -18.24 1.18
N ARG A 71 2.77 -19.15 0.79
CA ARG A 71 2.56 -20.60 0.95
C ARG A 71 2.46 -20.96 2.43
N ASP A 72 3.35 -20.41 3.26
CA ASP A 72 3.32 -20.59 4.71
C ASP A 72 2.02 -20.09 5.32
N ARG A 73 1.53 -18.92 4.90
CA ARG A 73 0.21 -18.41 5.35
C ARG A 73 -0.92 -19.40 5.06
N VAL A 74 -0.93 -20.00 3.87
CA VAL A 74 -1.94 -20.98 3.49
C VAL A 74 -1.84 -22.24 4.35
N ARG A 75 -0.61 -22.75 4.57
CA ARG A 75 -0.36 -23.91 5.43
C ARG A 75 -0.83 -23.68 6.86
N ASP A 76 -0.47 -22.53 7.43
CA ASP A 76 -0.85 -22.16 8.79
C ASP A 76 -2.36 -21.96 8.91
N PHE A 77 -2.99 -21.32 7.91
CA PHE A 77 -4.43 -21.09 7.91
C PHE A 77 -5.24 -22.38 7.84
N LEU A 78 -4.80 -23.33 7.01
CA LEU A 78 -5.45 -24.63 6.87
C LEU A 78 -5.04 -25.59 7.97
N GLY A 79 -3.94 -25.35 8.68
CA GLY A 79 -3.36 -26.28 9.64
C GLY A 79 -3.03 -27.63 8.99
N ALA A 80 -2.53 -27.60 7.75
CA ALA A 80 -2.29 -28.77 6.93
C ALA A 80 -0.88 -28.75 6.34
N ALA A 81 -0.24 -29.92 6.28
CA ALA A 81 1.02 -30.11 5.60
C ALA A 81 0.77 -30.20 4.09
N LEU A 82 0.74 -29.05 3.43
CA LEU A 82 0.61 -28.92 1.98
C LEU A 82 1.98 -28.77 1.33
N ASP A 83 2.18 -29.41 0.19
CA ASP A 83 3.32 -29.07 -0.67
C ASP A 83 3.15 -27.67 -1.29
N ASP A 84 4.19 -27.18 -1.98
CA ASP A 84 4.18 -25.85 -2.59
C ASP A 84 3.07 -25.70 -3.63
N ALA A 85 2.82 -26.73 -4.43
CA ALA A 85 1.83 -26.69 -5.51
C ALA A 85 0.39 -26.69 -4.96
N GLU A 86 0.14 -27.45 -3.90
CA GLU A 86 -1.13 -27.48 -3.18
C GLU A 86 -1.44 -26.13 -2.52
N ALA A 87 -0.45 -25.54 -1.83
CA ALA A 87 -0.58 -24.22 -1.22
C ALA A 87 -0.82 -23.13 -2.30
N ASP A 88 -0.09 -23.20 -3.41
CA ASP A 88 -0.26 -22.27 -4.53
C ASP A 88 -1.62 -22.41 -5.20
N ALA A 89 -2.10 -23.65 -5.41
CA ALA A 89 -3.41 -23.92 -5.99
C ALA A 89 -4.55 -23.43 -5.09
N TRP A 90 -4.44 -23.60 -3.78
CA TRP A 90 -5.43 -23.07 -2.83
C TRP A 90 -5.43 -21.54 -2.85
N PHE A 91 -4.25 -20.91 -2.78
CA PHE A 91 -4.14 -19.46 -2.86
C PHE A 91 -4.70 -18.91 -4.19
N GLY A 92 -4.48 -19.61 -5.30
CA GLY A 92 -5.00 -19.25 -6.60
C GLY A 92 -6.54 -19.20 -6.64
N ARG A 93 -7.22 -20.12 -5.95
CA ARG A 93 -8.69 -20.12 -5.84
C ARG A 93 -9.18 -18.99 -4.95
N TYR A 94 -8.54 -18.74 -3.81
CA TYR A 94 -8.80 -17.56 -2.98
C TYR A 94 -8.66 -16.26 -3.81
N ARG A 95 -7.58 -16.15 -4.58
CA ARG A 95 -7.24 -14.96 -5.35
C ARG A 95 -8.35 -14.57 -6.34
N VAL A 96 -9.03 -15.53 -6.96
CA VAL A 96 -10.18 -15.25 -7.86
C VAL A 96 -11.28 -14.45 -7.14
N HIS A 97 -11.58 -14.81 -5.89
CA HIS A 97 -12.60 -14.11 -5.11
C HIS A 97 -12.11 -12.77 -4.59
N TYR A 98 -10.83 -12.68 -4.19
CA TYR A 98 -10.18 -11.43 -3.81
C TYR A 98 -10.18 -10.41 -4.96
N GLU A 99 -9.77 -10.82 -6.15
CA GLU A 99 -9.76 -9.98 -7.36
C GLU A 99 -11.16 -9.52 -7.76
N ALA A 100 -12.17 -10.39 -7.61
CA ALA A 100 -13.56 -10.03 -7.87
C ALA A 100 -14.12 -8.97 -6.89
N ALA A 101 -13.49 -8.80 -5.72
CA ALA A 101 -13.87 -7.82 -4.72
C ALA A 101 -13.06 -6.51 -4.80
N TRP A 102 -12.21 -6.36 -5.81
CA TRP A 102 -11.35 -5.19 -5.94
C TRP A 102 -12.14 -3.89 -6.14
N ALA A 103 -11.80 -2.88 -5.34
CA ALA A 103 -12.35 -1.54 -5.43
C ALA A 103 -11.30 -0.48 -5.05
N LEU A 104 -11.43 0.69 -5.65
CA LEU A 104 -10.70 1.88 -5.21
C LEU A 104 -11.48 2.59 -4.10
N PHE A 105 -10.76 3.30 -3.23
CA PHE A 105 -11.45 4.25 -2.37
C PHE A 105 -12.10 5.36 -3.20
N PRO A 106 -13.28 5.88 -2.78
CA PRO A 106 -14.00 6.91 -3.53
C PRO A 106 -13.20 8.20 -3.77
N ASP A 107 -12.22 8.50 -2.93
CA ASP A 107 -11.37 9.69 -2.99
C ASP A 107 -10.08 9.50 -3.80
N ALA A 108 -9.73 8.28 -4.21
CA ALA A 108 -8.49 7.98 -4.91
C ALA A 108 -8.42 8.64 -6.30
N VAL A 109 -9.40 8.39 -7.17
CA VAL A 109 -9.44 8.99 -8.52
C VAL A 109 -9.55 10.52 -8.46
N PRO A 110 -10.47 11.12 -7.66
CA PRO A 110 -10.54 12.57 -7.51
C PRO A 110 -9.22 13.21 -7.05
N ALA A 111 -8.49 12.59 -6.11
CA ALA A 111 -7.22 13.12 -5.65
C ALA A 111 -6.13 13.02 -6.73
N LEU A 112 -6.05 11.89 -7.43
CA LEU A 112 -5.13 11.72 -8.56
C LEU A 112 -5.40 12.75 -9.67
N ASP A 113 -6.67 12.95 -10.04
CA ASP A 113 -7.08 13.95 -11.05
C ASP A 113 -6.73 15.38 -10.62
N ALA A 114 -6.97 15.72 -9.35
CA ALA A 114 -6.72 17.06 -8.82
C ALA A 114 -5.23 17.42 -8.77
N LEU A 115 -4.34 16.43 -8.73
CA LEU A 115 -2.89 16.61 -8.62
C LEU A 115 -2.16 16.44 -9.95
N ALA A 116 -2.75 15.74 -10.93
CA ALA A 116 -2.09 15.37 -12.18
C ALA A 116 -1.60 16.52 -13.07
N GLN A 117 -2.10 17.74 -12.89
CA GLN A 117 -1.64 18.90 -13.67
C GLN A 117 -0.36 19.53 -13.10
N ASP A 118 -0.18 19.45 -11.79
CA ASP A 118 0.87 20.18 -11.08
C ASP A 118 1.98 19.24 -10.56
N TYR A 119 1.67 17.95 -10.41
CA TYR A 119 2.57 16.97 -9.82
C TYR A 119 2.73 15.74 -10.70
N ARG A 120 3.91 15.15 -10.66
CA ARG A 120 4.21 13.84 -11.24
C ARG A 120 3.80 12.74 -10.27
N HIS A 121 3.47 11.56 -10.79
CA HIS A 121 2.92 10.47 -9.98
C HIS A 121 3.74 9.19 -10.16
N ALA A 122 4.12 8.55 -9.06
CA ALA A 122 4.72 7.23 -9.05
C ALA A 122 4.17 6.38 -7.89
N VAL A 123 4.35 5.06 -7.97
CA VAL A 123 3.99 4.13 -6.91
C VAL A 123 5.24 3.57 -6.26
N LEU A 124 5.21 3.40 -4.94
CA LEU A 124 6.17 2.56 -4.21
C LEU A 124 5.43 1.66 -3.20
N SER A 125 5.55 0.34 -3.38
CA SER A 125 4.84 -0.65 -2.55
C SER A 125 5.79 -1.72 -2.01
N ASN A 126 5.47 -2.27 -0.82
CA ASN A 126 6.20 -3.42 -0.26
C ASN A 126 5.81 -4.77 -0.90
N SER A 127 5.03 -4.75 -1.98
CA SER A 127 4.60 -5.93 -2.74
C SER A 127 5.58 -6.32 -3.86
N ALA A 128 5.12 -7.15 -4.79
CA ALA A 128 5.82 -7.50 -6.02
C ALA A 128 5.27 -6.71 -7.22
N LEU A 129 6.14 -6.34 -8.17
CA LEU A 129 5.79 -5.50 -9.31
C LEU A 129 4.68 -6.13 -10.15
N CYS A 130 4.76 -7.43 -10.44
CA CYS A 130 3.74 -8.13 -11.22
C CYS A 130 2.33 -8.06 -10.58
N VAL A 131 2.26 -8.03 -9.24
CA VAL A 131 0.99 -7.92 -8.50
C VAL A 131 0.42 -6.51 -8.64
N GLN A 132 1.24 -5.49 -8.41
CA GLN A 132 0.76 -4.10 -8.46
C GLN A 132 0.50 -3.62 -9.88
N GLU A 133 1.30 -4.01 -10.87
CA GLU A 133 1.03 -3.77 -12.29
C GLU A 133 -0.33 -4.35 -12.71
N HIS A 134 -0.60 -5.60 -12.34
CA HIS A 134 -1.88 -6.24 -12.62
C HIS A 134 -3.05 -5.50 -11.96
N LYS A 135 -2.92 -5.16 -10.67
CA LYS A 135 -3.94 -4.45 -9.89
C LYS A 135 -4.24 -3.07 -10.47
N LEU A 136 -3.20 -2.27 -10.73
CA LEU A 136 -3.34 -0.94 -11.32
C LEU A 136 -3.96 -0.99 -12.72
N GLY A 137 -3.60 -1.99 -13.53
CA GLY A 137 -4.19 -2.21 -14.84
C GLY A 137 -5.67 -2.56 -14.77
N ALA A 138 -6.03 -3.52 -13.92
CA ALA A 138 -7.42 -3.95 -13.73
C ALA A 138 -8.32 -2.83 -13.20
N LEU A 139 -7.77 -1.94 -12.37
CA LEU A 139 -8.49 -0.80 -11.79
C LEU A 139 -8.42 0.47 -12.65
N GLY A 140 -7.80 0.42 -13.83
CA GLY A 140 -7.72 1.55 -14.75
C GLY A 140 -6.88 2.73 -14.23
N LEU A 141 -5.94 2.48 -13.31
CA LEU A 141 -5.05 3.51 -12.77
C LEU A 141 -3.64 3.47 -13.34
N ARG A 142 -3.25 2.40 -14.05
CA ARG A 142 -1.85 2.20 -14.45
C ARG A 142 -1.26 3.38 -15.21
N ASP A 143 -2.00 3.95 -16.16
CA ASP A 143 -1.53 5.05 -17.01
C ASP A 143 -1.35 6.38 -16.27
N ARG A 144 -1.75 6.44 -14.99
CA ARG A 144 -1.57 7.63 -14.13
C ARG A 144 -0.21 7.69 -13.46
N PHE A 145 0.60 6.63 -13.56
CA PHE A 145 1.89 6.55 -12.86
C PHE A 145 3.04 6.41 -13.86
N GLU A 146 4.02 7.31 -13.73
CA GLU A 146 5.26 7.27 -14.54
C GLU A 146 6.11 6.04 -14.19
N ALA A 147 6.13 5.67 -12.90
CA ALA A 147 6.88 4.54 -12.39
C ALA A 147 6.07 3.76 -11.35
N VAL A 148 6.28 2.44 -11.32
CA VAL A 148 5.77 1.54 -10.29
C VAL A 148 6.96 0.79 -9.72
N LEU A 149 7.24 1.01 -8.44
CA LEU A 149 8.37 0.40 -7.73
C LEU A 149 7.84 -0.53 -6.64
N CYS A 150 8.46 -1.70 -6.52
CA CYS A 150 8.01 -2.76 -5.62
C CYS A 150 9.18 -3.43 -4.90
N ALA A 151 9.01 -3.70 -3.61
CA ALA A 151 10.09 -4.19 -2.76
C ALA A 151 10.66 -5.55 -3.20
N ALA A 152 9.82 -6.45 -3.73
CA ALA A 152 10.30 -7.75 -4.21
C ALA A 152 11.33 -7.61 -5.35
N ASP A 153 11.15 -6.60 -6.19
CA ASP A 153 11.99 -6.32 -7.36
C ASP A 153 13.19 -5.43 -6.99
N LEU A 154 13.02 -4.54 -6.01
CA LEU A 154 14.11 -3.68 -5.52
C LEU A 154 15.07 -4.41 -4.57
N GLY A 155 14.64 -5.50 -3.93
CA GLY A 155 15.38 -6.16 -2.84
C GLY A 155 15.42 -5.35 -1.53
N VAL A 156 14.78 -4.18 -1.52
CA VAL A 156 14.65 -3.28 -0.37
C VAL A 156 13.18 -2.89 -0.19
N SER A 157 12.74 -2.78 1.06
CA SER A 157 11.37 -2.48 1.46
C SER A 157 11.31 -1.24 2.34
N LYS A 158 10.21 -0.49 2.26
CA LYS A 158 9.84 0.52 3.25
C LYS A 158 9.79 -0.14 4.64
N PRO A 159 10.26 0.51 5.72
CA PRO A 159 10.63 1.93 5.83
C PRO A 159 12.12 2.24 5.53
N ARG A 160 12.88 1.33 4.92
CA ARG A 160 14.30 1.60 4.64
C ARG A 160 14.44 2.79 3.67
N PRO A 161 15.28 3.79 3.96
CA PRO A 161 15.43 4.98 3.14
C PRO A 161 15.71 4.69 1.66
N GLU A 162 16.47 3.63 1.39
CA GLU A 162 16.86 3.23 0.04
C GLU A 162 15.65 2.86 -0.84
N ALA A 163 14.55 2.38 -0.25
CA ALA A 163 13.31 2.13 -1.00
C ALA A 163 12.68 3.45 -1.48
N PHE A 164 12.69 4.49 -0.65
CA PHE A 164 12.18 5.81 -1.03
C PHE A 164 13.13 6.52 -2.00
N HIS A 165 14.45 6.38 -1.81
CA HIS A 165 15.45 6.92 -2.73
C HIS A 165 15.36 6.28 -4.11
N ALA A 166 15.01 5.00 -4.22
CA ALA A 166 14.74 4.39 -5.53
C ALA A 166 13.58 5.07 -6.28
N ALA A 167 12.55 5.57 -5.58
CA ALA A 167 11.50 6.37 -6.19
C ALA A 167 11.99 7.76 -6.60
N CYS A 168 12.88 8.36 -5.81
CA CYS A 168 13.56 9.62 -6.14
C CYS A 168 14.37 9.48 -7.43
N ASP A 169 15.19 8.43 -7.52
CA ASP A 169 16.03 8.11 -8.68
C ASP A 169 15.19 7.85 -9.94
N ALA A 170 14.08 7.10 -9.80
CA ALA A 170 13.17 6.82 -10.92
C ALA A 170 12.49 8.09 -11.46
N LEU A 171 12.21 9.07 -10.58
CA LEU A 171 11.65 10.36 -10.97
C LEU A 171 12.72 11.38 -11.39
N GLY A 172 13.99 11.17 -11.02
CA GLY A 172 15.06 12.14 -11.22
C GLY A 172 14.90 13.41 -10.38
N LEU A 173 14.33 13.29 -9.17
CA LEU A 173 14.05 14.39 -8.25
C LEU A 173 14.80 14.19 -6.93
N ALA A 174 15.11 15.28 -6.23
CA ALA A 174 15.65 15.24 -4.89
C ALA A 174 14.59 14.80 -3.87
N PRO A 175 14.96 14.17 -2.74
CA PRO A 175 14.01 13.75 -1.70
C PRO A 175 13.06 14.87 -1.25
N GLU A 176 13.57 16.08 -1.06
CA GLU A 176 12.79 17.25 -0.61
C GLU A 176 11.77 17.78 -1.63
N GLU A 177 11.79 17.28 -2.87
CA GLU A 177 10.84 17.62 -3.94
C GLU A 177 9.70 16.59 -4.05
N ILE A 178 9.71 15.55 -3.21
CA ILE A 178 8.74 14.46 -3.27
C ILE A 178 7.92 14.38 -1.99
N ALA A 179 6.60 14.28 -2.16
CA ALA A 179 5.70 13.85 -1.11
C ALA A 179 5.41 12.36 -1.24
N TYR A 180 5.43 11.64 -0.11
CA TYR A 180 5.01 10.26 -0.03
C TYR A 180 3.70 10.17 0.75
N VAL A 181 2.71 9.46 0.21
CA VAL A 181 1.40 9.25 0.84
C VAL A 181 1.14 7.76 1.04
N GLY A 182 0.85 7.35 2.28
CA GLY A 182 0.46 5.98 2.61
C GLY A 182 -0.32 5.86 3.92
N ASP A 183 -0.91 4.71 4.17
CA ASP A 183 -1.80 4.44 5.32
C ASP A 183 -1.03 4.01 6.59
N GLN A 184 0.21 3.53 6.45
CA GLN A 184 0.98 3.00 7.58
C GLN A 184 1.89 4.08 8.19
N PRO A 185 1.61 4.59 9.40
CA PRO A 185 2.30 5.77 9.94
C PRO A 185 3.82 5.59 10.07
N GLU A 186 4.27 4.41 10.50
CA GLU A 186 5.69 4.12 10.70
C GLU A 186 6.39 3.68 9.41
N ILE A 187 5.71 2.86 8.59
CA ILE A 187 6.31 2.27 7.38
C ILE A 187 6.33 3.28 6.23
N ASP A 188 5.26 4.04 6.05
CA ASP A 188 5.09 4.98 4.94
C ASP A 188 5.54 6.38 5.34
N ALA A 189 4.75 7.08 6.16
CA ALA A 189 4.93 8.50 6.39
C ALA A 189 6.23 8.80 7.15
N ARG A 190 6.48 8.08 8.25
CA ARG A 190 7.71 8.28 9.01
C ARG A 190 8.94 7.79 8.26
N GLY A 191 8.84 6.65 7.56
CA GLY A 191 9.90 6.15 6.68
C GLY A 191 10.29 7.16 5.60
N ALA A 192 9.31 7.75 4.93
CA ALA A 192 9.53 8.79 3.94
C ALA A 192 10.19 10.04 4.54
N ARG A 193 9.72 10.51 5.69
CA ARG A 193 10.32 11.63 6.42
C ARG A 193 11.78 11.36 6.77
N ASP A 194 12.07 10.16 7.30
CA ASP A 194 13.42 9.74 7.68
C ASP A 194 14.34 9.61 6.45
N ALA A 195 13.79 9.39 5.27
CA ALA A 195 14.49 9.39 3.98
C ALA A 195 14.66 10.79 3.36
N GLY A 196 14.07 11.84 3.94
CA GLY A 196 14.15 13.22 3.46
C GLY A 196 12.96 13.71 2.63
N LEU A 197 11.93 12.89 2.44
CA LEU A 197 10.71 13.23 1.71
C LEU A 197 9.69 13.91 2.64
N LEU A 198 8.68 14.57 2.05
CA LEU A 198 7.49 14.98 2.78
C LEU A 198 6.61 13.74 3.08
N GLY A 199 6.65 13.26 4.31
CA GLY A 199 5.84 12.11 4.75
C GLY A 199 4.41 12.48 5.12
N VAL A 200 3.43 11.91 4.41
CA VAL A 200 1.99 12.11 4.65
C VAL A 200 1.34 10.78 5.04
N TRP A 201 0.78 10.74 6.24
CA TRP A 201 0.00 9.62 6.75
C TRP A 201 -1.48 9.83 6.46
N LEU A 202 -2.07 8.89 5.73
CA LEU A 202 -3.50 8.79 5.50
C LEU A 202 -4.16 7.92 6.57
N ASP A 203 -4.71 8.56 7.60
CA ASP A 203 -5.44 7.91 8.66
C ASP A 203 -6.95 7.90 8.38
N ARG A 204 -7.38 7.01 7.50
CA ARG A 204 -8.81 6.87 7.13
C ARG A 204 -9.72 6.57 8.32
N ASN A 205 -9.17 6.00 9.39
CA ASN A 205 -9.92 5.57 10.58
C ASN A 205 -10.05 6.66 11.65
N GLY A 206 -9.36 7.81 11.51
CA GLY A 206 -9.41 8.89 12.50
C GLY A 206 -8.93 8.46 13.88
N THR A 207 -7.83 7.72 13.93
CA THR A 207 -7.22 7.17 15.15
C THR A 207 -7.09 8.22 16.26
N PRO A 208 -7.56 7.98 17.49
CA PRO A 208 -7.44 8.93 18.58
C PRO A 208 -5.98 9.26 18.93
N GLY A 209 -5.72 10.52 19.29
CA GLY A 209 -4.40 11.00 19.68
C GLY A 209 -3.59 11.60 18.53
N ALA A 210 -2.40 12.09 18.86
CA ALA A 210 -1.45 12.57 17.86
C ALA A 210 -0.77 11.36 17.20
N GLY A 211 -0.62 11.40 15.88
CA GLY A 211 0.25 10.46 15.17
C GLY A 211 1.72 10.67 15.52
N PRO A 212 2.63 9.92 14.86
CA PRO A 212 4.06 10.18 14.96
C PRO A 212 4.39 11.66 14.75
N SER A 213 5.40 12.16 15.46
CA SER A 213 5.81 13.56 15.31
C SER A 213 6.54 13.79 13.99
N GLY A 214 6.37 14.98 13.42
CA GLY A 214 7.09 15.40 12.21
C GLY A 214 6.55 14.80 10.91
N ILE A 215 5.37 14.20 10.90
CA ILE A 215 4.66 13.79 9.68
C ILE A 215 3.35 14.57 9.55
N HIS A 216 2.87 14.71 8.32
CA HIS A 216 1.54 15.26 8.08
C HIS A 216 0.50 14.16 8.21
N ARG A 217 -0.65 14.49 8.81
CA ARG A 217 -1.78 13.57 8.93
C ARG A 217 -2.96 14.14 8.16
N ILE A 218 -3.55 13.31 7.32
CA ILE A 218 -4.81 13.55 6.63
C ILE A 218 -5.74 12.37 6.90
N THR A 219 -7.04 12.59 6.76
CA THR A 219 -8.08 11.55 6.91
C THR A 219 -8.74 11.19 5.58
N SER A 220 -8.56 12.05 4.57
CA SER A 220 -9.04 11.87 3.21
C SER A 220 -7.99 12.34 2.22
N LEU A 221 -7.87 11.66 1.08
CA LEU A 221 -6.97 12.08 0.00
C LEU A 221 -7.35 13.44 -0.58
N THR A 222 -8.59 13.89 -0.39
CA THR A 222 -9.05 15.22 -0.81
C THR A 222 -8.33 16.37 -0.10
N GLU A 223 -7.64 16.10 1.00
CA GLU A 223 -6.87 17.11 1.76
C GLU A 223 -5.49 17.39 1.12
N LEU A 224 -4.98 16.48 0.29
CA LEU A 224 -3.64 16.57 -0.32
C LEU A 224 -3.43 17.85 -1.15
N PRO A 225 -4.34 18.28 -2.04
CA PRO A 225 -4.10 19.47 -2.84
C PRO A 225 -3.88 20.74 -1.99
N ALA A 226 -4.59 20.86 -0.87
CA ALA A 226 -4.41 22.00 0.03
C ALA A 226 -3.06 21.92 0.76
N LEU A 227 -2.71 20.73 1.24
CA LEU A 227 -1.44 20.45 1.94
C LEU A 227 -0.22 20.77 1.05
N LEU A 228 -0.16 20.20 -0.16
CA LEU A 228 0.98 20.36 -1.05
C LEU A 228 1.13 21.82 -1.55
N ARG A 229 0.00 22.54 -1.70
CA ARG A 229 0.01 23.99 -2.01
C ARG A 229 0.51 24.87 -0.86
N SER A 230 0.40 24.44 0.40
CA SER A 230 0.99 25.21 1.51
C SER A 230 2.50 25.06 1.56
N ASP A 231 3.03 23.86 1.30
CA ASP A 231 4.47 23.59 1.37
C ASP A 231 5.25 24.23 0.21
N THR A 232 4.63 24.33 -0.97
CA THR A 232 5.21 25.02 -2.14
C THR A 232 5.33 26.55 -1.97
N ARG A 233 4.59 27.18 -1.05
CA ARG A 233 4.55 28.64 -0.88
C ARG A 233 5.68 29.22 -0.02
N PHE A 234 6.43 28.41 0.72
CA PHE A 234 7.56 28.90 1.54
C PHE A 234 8.85 29.15 0.74
N GLY A 235 8.88 28.87 -0.57
CA GLY A 235 10.04 29.09 -1.45
C GLY A 235 10.06 30.41 -2.22
N ALA A 236 8.99 31.20 -2.21
CA ALA A 236 8.95 32.48 -2.91
C ALA A 236 9.18 33.64 -1.92
N PRO A 237 10.25 34.46 -2.06
CA PRO A 237 10.29 35.72 -1.35
C PRO A 237 9.10 36.56 -1.80
N SER A 238 8.29 37.02 -0.85
CA SER A 238 7.19 37.96 -1.10
C SER A 238 7.74 39.22 -1.76
N THR A 239 7.67 39.31 -3.09
CA THR A 239 7.94 40.54 -3.83
C THR A 239 6.69 41.42 -3.86
N PHE A 240 6.28 41.89 -2.69
CA PHE A 240 5.43 43.07 -2.55
C PHE A 240 5.94 43.83 -1.32
N GLY A 241 6.74 44.85 -1.59
CA GLY A 241 6.97 45.99 -0.69
C GLY A 241 6.03 47.13 -1.03
#